data_AF-A0AAD3YE19-F1
#
_entry.id   AF-A0AAD3YE19-F1
#
_cell.length_a   1.000
_cell.length_b   1.000
_cell.length_c   1.000
_cell.angle_alpha   90.00
_cell.angle_beta   90.00
_cell.angle_gamma   90.00
#
_symmetry.space_group_name_H-M   'P 1'
#
loop_
_entity.id
_entity.type
_entity.pdbx_description
1 polymer ?
#
loop_
_entity_poly.entity_id
_entity_poly.type
_entity_poly.pdbx_seq_one_letter_code
_entity_poly.pdbx_strand_id
1 'polypeptide(L)'
;MSIFSGSLIGKRKADLVEIAEALGVEEAPSKNMVTLREDIQNRLDTDAERYRVDPQFEGLYRRTRRTHDSPVPEKTPRTRRSLAKAGDHTSEAAKVVPAGSPVSPSKALRSVANDTTEAVREVADNALALVDTDTRTIVTRIRKSADKVARTLGPALQSTEGHWRNARDVLSQPNNLLIAAIALEAAALYYRVAPFHHVTLTFPPQDAAPGSFSSSFGKAFSWMPKLAWTVAIPRYSHFSHRSDVWRAFTWWLGGTVAPPLMLSTLVSFVPQKGVSPRRGVTTRYQTANSPKPTVDALTFAMFRFAILLSVLYDAAPFKLTSALSLYGNATLRALGAGLLVALMFAQRITAA
;
A
#
# COMPACT_ATOMS: atom_id res chain seq x y z
N MET A 1 17.81 -25.64 -39.21
CA MET A 1 16.77 -24.84 -38.54
C MET A 1 16.32 -25.64 -37.33
N SER A 2 16.35 -25.07 -36.13
CA SER A 2 15.96 -25.80 -34.91
C SER A 2 14.46 -26.06 -34.89
N ILE A 3 14.07 -27.33 -34.76
CA ILE A 3 12.67 -27.77 -34.70
C ILE A 3 12.02 -27.23 -33.41
N PHE A 4 12.74 -27.27 -32.30
CA PHE A 4 12.26 -26.76 -31.02
C PHE A 4 12.95 -25.45 -30.65
N SER A 5 12.18 -24.37 -30.57
CA SER A 5 12.67 -23.05 -30.12
C SER A 5 11.72 -22.41 -29.10
N GLY A 6 12.26 -21.47 -28.31
CA GLY A 6 11.51 -20.65 -27.36
C GLY A 6 11.45 -21.21 -25.93
N SER A 7 10.73 -20.50 -25.05
CA SER A 7 10.61 -20.88 -23.63
C SER A 7 9.65 -22.05 -23.42
N LEU A 8 10.07 -23.04 -22.62
CA LEU A 8 9.23 -24.17 -22.19
C LEU A 8 7.96 -23.73 -21.45
N ILE A 9 7.97 -22.54 -20.82
CA ILE A 9 6.85 -22.01 -20.04
C ILE A 9 5.64 -21.66 -20.93
N GLY A 10 5.88 -21.29 -22.19
CA GLY A 10 4.83 -20.90 -23.14
C GLY A 10 4.32 -22.03 -24.05
N LYS A 11 4.96 -23.21 -24.03
CA LYS A 11 4.63 -24.32 -24.94
C LYS A 11 3.39 -25.10 -24.49
N ARG A 12 2.63 -25.62 -25.47
CA ARG A 12 1.42 -26.44 -25.24
C ARG A 12 1.81 -27.84 -24.76
N LYS A 13 0.87 -28.55 -24.11
CA LYS A 13 1.14 -29.92 -23.62
C LYS A 13 1.63 -30.85 -24.73
N ALA A 14 1.06 -30.76 -25.93
CA ALA A 14 1.47 -31.57 -27.09
C ALA A 14 2.94 -31.35 -27.45
N ASP A 15 3.37 -30.09 -27.59
CA ASP A 15 4.77 -29.73 -27.89
C ASP A 15 5.73 -30.20 -26.79
N LEU A 16 5.30 -30.16 -25.52
CA LEU A 16 6.12 -30.63 -24.41
C LEU A 16 6.25 -32.17 -24.41
N VAL A 17 5.19 -32.90 -24.76
CA VAL A 17 5.24 -34.36 -24.93
C VAL A 17 6.18 -34.74 -26.06
N GLU A 18 6.13 -34.03 -27.20
CA GLU A 18 7.03 -34.25 -28.34
C GLU A 18 8.51 -33.99 -27.97
N ILE A 19 8.78 -32.91 -27.22
CA ILE A 19 10.13 -32.61 -26.72
C ILE A 19 10.58 -33.69 -25.72
N ALA A 20 9.71 -34.13 -24.82
CA ALA A 20 10.02 -35.16 -23.83
C ALA A 20 10.30 -36.52 -24.47
N GLU A 21 9.54 -36.89 -25.51
CA GLU A 21 9.75 -38.11 -26.30
C GLU A 21 11.08 -38.05 -27.07
N ALA A 22 11.40 -36.90 -27.68
CA ALA A 22 12.69 -36.67 -28.34
C ALA A 22 13.89 -36.71 -27.36
N LEU A 23 13.67 -36.37 -26.09
CA LEU A 23 14.66 -36.46 -25.01
C LEU A 23 14.71 -37.84 -24.34
N GLY A 24 13.85 -38.78 -24.74
CA GLY A 24 13.79 -40.13 -24.17
C GLY A 24 13.23 -40.18 -22.74
N VAL A 25 12.35 -39.24 -22.36
CA VAL A 25 11.65 -39.27 -21.08
C VAL A 25 10.50 -40.26 -21.15
N GLU A 26 10.60 -41.36 -20.42
CA GLU A 26 9.55 -42.37 -20.34
C GLU A 26 8.26 -41.78 -19.73
N GLU A 27 7.12 -42.26 -20.23
CA GLU A 27 5.77 -41.87 -19.79
C GLU A 27 5.41 -40.38 -19.97
N ALA A 28 5.96 -39.71 -21.00
CA ALA A 28 5.62 -38.33 -21.34
C ALA A 28 4.10 -38.03 -21.43
N PRO A 29 3.22 -38.84 -22.06
CA PRO A 29 1.82 -38.45 -22.24
C PRO A 29 0.98 -38.47 -20.94
N SER A 30 1.32 -39.31 -19.97
CA SER A 30 0.57 -39.49 -18.71
C SER A 30 0.93 -38.44 -17.65
N LYS A 31 2.09 -37.78 -17.78
CA LYS A 31 2.57 -36.79 -16.81
C LYS A 31 1.82 -35.45 -16.86
N ASN A 32 1.79 -34.76 -15.72
CA ASN A 32 1.25 -33.41 -15.57
C ASN A 32 2.18 -32.38 -16.25
N MET A 33 1.65 -31.26 -16.74
CA MET A 33 2.46 -30.25 -17.47
C MET A 33 3.63 -29.68 -16.64
N VAL A 34 3.48 -29.60 -15.32
CA VAL A 34 4.53 -29.05 -14.43
C VAL A 34 5.68 -30.05 -14.30
N THR A 35 5.38 -31.29 -13.95
CA THR A 35 6.39 -32.36 -13.80
C THR A 35 7.11 -32.63 -15.11
N LEU A 36 6.40 -32.55 -16.24
CA LEU A 36 6.95 -32.76 -17.57
C LEU A 36 7.93 -31.64 -17.97
N ARG A 37 7.70 -30.39 -17.53
CA ARG A 37 8.66 -29.29 -17.72
C ARG A 37 9.91 -29.46 -16.86
N GLU A 38 9.74 -29.88 -15.61
CA GLU A 38 10.85 -30.15 -14.70
C GLU A 38 11.72 -31.31 -15.22
N ASP A 39 11.10 -32.40 -15.70
CA ASP A 39 11.81 -33.54 -16.29
C ASP A 39 12.59 -33.13 -17.55
N ILE A 40 11.98 -32.34 -18.45
CA ILE A 40 12.66 -31.81 -19.64
C ILE A 40 13.84 -30.93 -19.23
N GLN A 41 13.64 -30.01 -18.28
CA GLN A 41 14.69 -29.09 -17.85
C GLN A 41 15.84 -29.85 -17.18
N ASN A 42 15.54 -30.79 -16.29
CA ASN A 42 16.52 -31.64 -15.64
C ASN A 42 17.32 -32.46 -16.66
N ARG A 43 16.68 -33.00 -17.70
CA ARG A 43 17.37 -33.81 -18.72
C ARG A 43 18.24 -32.95 -19.64
N LEU A 44 17.76 -31.76 -20.01
CA LEU A 44 18.55 -30.78 -20.74
C LEU A 44 19.77 -30.35 -19.92
N ASP A 45 19.62 -30.08 -18.62
CA ASP A 45 20.72 -29.64 -17.77
C ASP A 45 21.73 -30.77 -17.47
N THR A 46 21.28 -32.03 -17.34
CA THR A 46 22.14 -33.20 -17.09
C THR A 46 23.03 -33.53 -18.27
N ASP A 47 22.48 -33.47 -19.49
CA ASP A 47 23.16 -33.85 -20.73
C ASP A 47 23.43 -32.62 -21.62
N ALA A 48 23.70 -31.47 -21.01
CA ALA A 48 23.77 -30.17 -21.68
C ALA A 48 24.77 -30.13 -22.85
N GLU A 49 25.94 -30.75 -22.68
CA GLU A 49 26.98 -30.78 -23.72
C GLU A 49 26.55 -31.58 -24.96
N ARG A 50 25.70 -32.61 -24.78
CA ARG A 50 25.19 -33.43 -25.87
C ARG A 50 24.09 -32.71 -26.64
N TYR A 51 23.13 -32.12 -25.93
CA TYR A 51 21.97 -31.46 -26.55
C TYR A 51 22.25 -30.05 -27.08
N ARG A 52 23.37 -29.44 -26.71
CA ARG A 52 23.81 -28.15 -27.25
C ARG A 52 24.34 -28.25 -28.68
N VAL A 53 24.91 -29.39 -29.05
CA VAL A 53 25.44 -29.66 -30.40
C VAL A 53 24.34 -30.14 -31.34
N ASP A 54 23.26 -30.69 -30.79
CA ASP A 54 22.14 -31.21 -31.58
C ASP A 54 21.33 -30.06 -32.23
N PRO A 55 21.21 -30.03 -33.58
CA PRO A 55 20.46 -29.01 -34.28
C PRO A 55 18.97 -28.97 -33.92
N GLN A 56 18.40 -30.03 -33.33
CA GLN A 56 16.99 -30.06 -32.93
C GLN A 56 16.70 -29.22 -31.67
N PHE A 57 17.66 -29.15 -30.73
CA PHE A 57 17.49 -28.53 -29.41
C PHE A 57 18.28 -27.22 -29.22
N GLU A 58 19.10 -26.81 -30.20
CA GLU A 58 19.89 -25.56 -30.18
C GLU A 58 19.03 -24.33 -29.81
N GLY A 59 17.78 -24.30 -30.28
CA GLY A 59 16.83 -23.21 -30.04
C GLY A 59 16.33 -23.07 -28.60
N LEU A 60 16.52 -24.08 -27.75
CA LEU A 60 16.14 -24.06 -26.33
C LEU A 60 17.23 -23.47 -25.43
N TYR A 61 18.51 -23.60 -25.81
CA TYR A 61 19.66 -23.03 -25.08
C TYR A 61 19.99 -21.59 -25.46
N ARG A 62 19.45 -21.09 -26.58
CA ARG A 62 19.74 -19.76 -27.12
C ARG A 62 19.03 -18.64 -26.35
N ARG A 63 19.32 -18.51 -25.06
CA ARG A 63 18.91 -17.34 -24.25
C ARG A 63 20.00 -16.86 -23.29
N THR A 64 21.25 -16.82 -23.75
CA THR A 64 22.28 -15.98 -23.13
C THR A 64 22.44 -14.73 -24.00
N ARG A 65 22.16 -13.59 -23.38
CA ARG A 65 22.22 -12.22 -23.95
C ARG A 65 23.36 -12.07 -24.95
N ARG A 66 23.01 -11.83 -26.22
CA ARG A 66 23.89 -11.10 -27.14
C ARG A 66 23.89 -9.64 -26.70
N THR A 67 24.79 -9.31 -25.79
CA THR A 67 25.36 -7.98 -25.69
C THR A 67 26.46 -7.94 -26.74
N HIS A 68 26.21 -7.33 -27.90
CA HIS A 68 27.29 -6.94 -28.80
C HIS A 68 26.86 -5.74 -29.64
N ASP A 69 27.64 -4.66 -29.47
CA ASP A 69 27.73 -3.48 -30.31
C ASP A 69 27.72 -3.81 -31.80
N SER A 70 26.98 -3.01 -32.58
CA SER A 70 27.38 -2.52 -33.91
C SER A 70 26.39 -1.45 -34.42
N PRO A 71 26.83 -0.56 -35.34
CA PRO A 71 26.52 0.86 -35.30
C PRO A 71 25.34 1.30 -36.20
N VAL A 72 24.93 2.54 -35.93
CA VAL A 72 23.95 3.37 -36.64
C VAL A 72 24.20 3.45 -38.16
N PRO A 73 23.12 3.57 -38.96
CA PRO A 73 23.10 4.63 -39.97
C PRO A 73 21.79 5.45 -39.96
N GLU A 74 21.99 6.72 -39.59
CA GLU A 74 21.48 7.96 -40.16
C GLU A 74 20.34 7.92 -41.21
N LYS A 75 19.22 8.60 -40.90
CA LYS A 75 18.67 9.72 -41.71
C LYS A 75 17.48 10.42 -41.04
N THR A 76 17.67 11.74 -40.94
CA THR A 76 16.86 12.91 -40.52
C THR A 76 15.53 13.13 -41.31
N PRO A 77 14.79 14.27 -41.22
CA PRO A 77 14.63 15.34 -40.20
C PRO A 77 13.15 15.80 -39.96
N ARG A 78 12.89 16.56 -38.87
CA ARG A 78 11.98 17.74 -38.88
C ARG A 78 12.16 18.57 -37.58
N THR A 79 12.94 19.66 -37.57
CA THR A 79 12.67 21.09 -37.94
C THR A 79 12.05 21.96 -36.83
N ARG A 80 12.92 22.84 -36.25
CA ARG A 80 12.73 24.23 -35.71
C ARG A 80 11.75 24.46 -34.53
N ARG A 81 12.00 25.29 -33.51
CA ARG A 81 12.66 26.62 -33.32
C ARG A 81 13.27 26.69 -31.90
N SER A 82 14.53 27.06 -31.64
CA SER A 82 15.21 28.38 -31.66
C SER A 82 14.62 29.46 -30.73
N LEU A 83 15.33 29.72 -29.60
CA LEU A 83 15.76 31.00 -28.98
C LEU A 83 16.00 30.73 -27.48
N ALA A 84 17.24 30.57 -27.00
CA ALA A 84 18.12 31.65 -26.53
C ALA A 84 17.36 32.62 -25.58
N LYS A 85 17.45 32.43 -24.25
CA LYS A 85 18.55 32.86 -23.36
C LYS A 85 18.69 34.39 -23.32
N ALA A 86 17.99 35.01 -22.38
CA ALA A 86 18.37 36.25 -21.68
C ALA A 86 17.26 36.61 -20.66
N GLY A 87 17.52 36.28 -19.40
CA GLY A 87 16.64 36.55 -18.26
C GLY A 87 17.11 35.80 -17.01
N ASP A 88 18.43 35.55 -16.93
CA ASP A 88 19.13 35.28 -15.68
C ASP A 88 19.13 36.57 -14.86
N HIS A 89 19.13 36.41 -13.54
CA HIS A 89 19.02 37.42 -12.49
C HIS A 89 17.61 37.73 -11.97
N THR A 90 16.87 36.70 -11.52
CA THR A 90 16.10 36.75 -10.25
C THR A 90 15.71 35.32 -9.82
N SER A 91 16.71 34.45 -9.65
CA SER A 91 16.55 33.08 -9.18
C SER A 91 17.52 32.83 -8.03
N GLU A 92 17.10 33.01 -6.79
CA GLU A 92 17.68 32.31 -5.64
C GLU A 92 16.81 32.52 -4.40
N ALA A 93 15.70 31.78 -4.27
CA ALA A 93 15.07 31.45 -2.98
C ALA A 93 13.80 30.58 -3.10
N ALA A 94 13.13 30.49 -4.26
CA ALA A 94 11.82 29.80 -4.32
C ALA A 94 11.62 28.99 -5.61
N LYS A 95 12.06 27.73 -5.59
CA LYS A 95 11.60 26.62 -6.46
C LYS A 95 12.04 25.32 -5.78
N VAL A 96 11.23 24.74 -4.91
CA VAL A 96 10.22 23.71 -5.27
C VAL A 96 10.82 22.70 -6.26
N VAL A 97 11.31 21.61 -5.69
CA VAL A 97 11.81 20.42 -6.37
C VAL A 97 10.70 19.82 -7.24
N PRO A 98 10.94 19.55 -8.55
CA PRO A 98 9.98 18.85 -9.38
C PRO A 98 9.91 17.37 -9.01
N ALA A 99 8.68 16.87 -8.86
CA ALA A 99 8.36 15.49 -8.60
C ALA A 99 8.74 14.61 -9.82
N GLY A 100 9.69 13.70 -9.64
CA GLY A 100 10.09 12.79 -10.71
C GLY A 100 11.38 12.00 -10.48
N SER A 101 11.64 11.52 -9.26
CA SER A 101 12.64 10.46 -8.98
C SER A 101 12.43 9.95 -7.55
N PRO A 102 12.50 8.63 -7.26
CA PRO A 102 12.25 8.10 -5.94
C PRO A 102 13.46 8.38 -5.04
N VAL A 103 13.54 9.60 -4.50
CA VAL A 103 14.49 9.88 -3.42
C VAL A 103 13.95 9.16 -2.19
N SER A 104 14.65 8.09 -1.78
CA SER A 104 14.34 7.34 -0.56
C SER A 104 14.15 8.33 0.60
N PRO A 105 13.08 8.20 1.42
CA PRO A 105 12.82 9.09 2.55
C PRO A 105 13.99 9.14 3.55
N SER A 106 14.88 8.14 3.54
CA SER A 106 16.14 8.15 4.28
C SER A 106 17.12 9.24 3.84
N LYS A 107 17.15 9.60 2.54
CA LYS A 107 17.96 10.71 2.02
C LYS A 107 17.34 12.06 2.35
N ALA A 108 16.01 12.17 2.30
CA ALA A 108 15.30 13.38 2.70
C ALA A 108 15.40 13.64 4.22
N LEU A 109 15.34 12.60 5.04
CA LEU A 109 15.57 12.71 6.49
C LEU A 109 17.02 13.01 6.82
N ARG A 110 17.99 12.51 6.03
CA ARG A 110 19.41 12.88 6.19
C ARG A 110 19.69 14.31 5.75
N SER A 111 19.07 14.79 4.67
CA SER A 111 19.21 16.20 4.27
C SER A 111 18.56 17.11 5.30
N VAL A 112 17.34 16.79 5.79
CA VAL A 112 16.70 17.55 6.87
C VAL A 112 17.49 17.47 8.18
N ALA A 113 18.09 16.33 8.52
CA ALA A 113 18.96 16.21 9.69
C ALA A 113 20.24 17.03 9.54
N ASN A 114 20.82 17.10 8.34
CA ASN A 114 22.01 17.91 8.07
C ASN A 114 21.68 19.42 8.06
N ASP A 115 20.58 19.81 7.43
CA ASP A 115 20.08 21.19 7.37
C ASP A 115 19.66 21.69 8.77
N THR A 116 19.03 20.82 9.58
CA THR A 116 18.73 21.12 10.98
C THR A 116 20.00 21.16 11.84
N THR A 117 21.04 20.38 11.54
CA THR A 117 22.32 20.52 12.26
C THR A 117 23.06 21.81 11.89
N GLU A 118 22.91 22.34 10.68
CA GLU A 118 23.46 23.64 10.29
C GLU A 118 22.65 24.80 10.91
N ALA A 119 21.32 24.73 10.88
CA ALA A 119 20.46 25.72 11.54
C ALA A 119 20.60 25.71 13.07
N VAL A 120 20.75 24.53 13.67
CA VAL A 120 21.03 24.39 15.11
C VAL A 120 22.44 24.87 15.43
N ARG A 121 23.40 24.78 14.51
CA ARG A 121 24.76 25.31 14.70
C ARG A 121 24.77 26.84 14.66
N GLU A 122 24.00 27.46 13.79
CA GLU A 122 23.89 28.92 13.70
C GLU A 122 23.11 29.52 14.89
N VAL A 123 22.07 28.84 15.36
CA VAL A 123 21.35 29.20 16.60
C VAL A 123 22.17 28.90 17.84
N ALA A 124 22.95 27.82 17.84
CA ALA A 124 23.87 27.49 18.93
C ALA A 124 25.04 28.47 18.98
N ASP A 125 25.65 28.87 17.86
CA ASP A 125 26.75 29.84 17.84
C ASP A 125 26.28 31.23 18.32
N ASN A 126 25.03 31.62 18.03
CA ASN A 126 24.43 32.85 18.57
C ASN A 126 23.97 32.75 20.03
N ALA A 127 23.56 31.57 20.50
CA ALA A 127 23.17 31.35 21.90
C ALA A 127 24.37 31.00 22.82
N LEU A 128 25.48 30.52 22.26
CA LEU A 128 26.70 30.09 22.98
C LEU A 128 27.77 31.18 23.06
N ALA A 129 27.56 32.36 22.46
CA ALA A 129 28.32 33.55 22.82
C ALA A 129 28.06 34.00 24.28
N LEU A 130 27.02 33.46 24.94
CA LEU A 130 26.60 33.85 26.30
C LEU A 130 26.91 32.82 27.40
N VAL A 131 27.38 31.61 27.08
CA VAL A 131 27.63 30.57 28.10
C VAL A 131 28.91 29.80 27.76
N ASP A 132 29.98 30.13 28.49
CA ASP A 132 31.31 29.55 28.38
C ASP A 132 31.39 28.16 29.05
N THR A 133 30.59 27.20 28.57
CA THR A 133 30.69 25.80 29.00
C THR A 133 30.79 24.85 27.81
N ASP A 134 32.00 24.32 27.64
CA ASP A 134 32.44 23.12 26.92
C ASP A 134 31.52 22.57 25.81
N THR A 135 31.23 23.44 24.84
CA THR A 135 30.34 23.24 23.70
C THR A 135 30.68 22.00 22.86
N ARG A 136 31.98 21.65 22.80
CA ARG A 136 32.48 20.46 22.09
C ARG A 136 31.98 19.15 22.72
N THR A 137 31.80 19.11 24.03
CA THR A 137 31.34 17.88 24.71
C THR A 137 29.84 17.64 24.51
N ILE A 138 29.05 18.72 24.43
CA ILE A 138 27.61 18.66 24.18
C ILE A 138 27.34 18.27 22.72
N VAL A 139 28.03 18.92 21.77
CA VAL A 139 27.92 18.60 20.34
C VAL A 139 28.33 17.15 20.07
N THR A 140 29.40 16.65 20.71
CA THR A 140 29.82 15.25 20.55
C THR A 140 28.85 14.26 21.21
N ARG A 141 28.19 14.61 22.32
CA ARG A 141 27.14 13.78 22.93
C ARG A 141 25.87 13.75 22.08
N ILE A 142 25.45 14.88 21.53
CA ILE A 142 24.31 14.98 20.60
C ILE A 142 24.59 14.20 19.32
N ARG A 143 25.81 14.30 18.78
CA ARG A 143 26.20 13.52 17.59
C ARG A 143 26.24 12.02 17.88
N LYS A 144 26.76 11.62 19.05
CA LYS A 144 26.76 10.21 19.48
C LYS A 144 25.35 9.68 19.75
N SER A 145 24.44 10.47 20.31
CA SER A 145 23.05 10.05 20.51
C SER A 145 22.29 10.02 19.19
N ALA A 146 22.49 10.99 18.29
CA ALA A 146 21.94 10.99 16.94
C ALA A 146 22.44 9.78 16.12
N ASP A 147 23.74 9.47 16.17
CA ASP A 147 24.30 8.28 15.52
C ASP A 147 23.76 6.98 16.12
N LYS A 148 23.55 6.94 17.45
CA LYS A 148 22.98 5.77 18.13
C LYS A 148 21.51 5.58 17.75
N VAL A 149 20.75 6.66 17.69
CA VAL A 149 19.34 6.69 17.23
C VAL A 149 19.24 6.33 15.74
N ALA A 150 20.15 6.84 14.90
CA ALA A 150 20.17 6.52 13.47
C ALA A 150 20.59 5.06 13.21
N ARG A 151 21.48 4.49 14.03
CA ARG A 151 21.87 3.07 13.94
C ARG A 151 20.79 2.13 14.47
N THR A 152 20.00 2.53 15.46
CA THR A 152 18.89 1.70 15.97
C THR A 152 17.63 1.82 15.12
N LEU A 153 17.31 3.02 14.63
CA LEU A 153 16.13 3.25 13.79
C LEU A 153 16.38 2.96 12.31
N GLY A 154 17.62 3.07 11.81
CA GLY A 154 17.93 2.83 10.40
C GLY A 154 17.49 1.46 9.88
N PRO A 155 17.83 0.35 10.57
CA PRO A 155 17.37 -0.99 10.21
C PRO A 155 15.86 -1.18 10.38
N ALA A 156 15.26 -0.56 11.42
CA ALA A 156 13.81 -0.60 11.63
C ALA A 156 13.06 0.12 10.50
N LEU A 157 13.55 1.29 10.10
CA LEU A 157 12.98 2.07 8.99
C LEU A 157 13.13 1.35 7.65
N GLN A 158 14.29 0.74 7.38
CA GLN A 158 14.50 -0.07 6.18
C GLN A 158 13.59 -1.30 6.14
N SER A 159 13.39 -1.98 7.28
CA SER A 159 12.42 -3.06 7.40
C SER A 159 10.99 -2.56 7.13
N THR A 160 10.62 -1.40 7.67
CA THR A 160 9.28 -0.83 7.40
C THR A 160 9.08 -0.40 5.95
N GLU A 161 10.13 -0.01 5.22
CA GLU A 161 10.00 0.41 3.81
C GLU A 161 9.48 -0.73 2.92
N GLY A 162 9.90 -1.98 3.18
CA GLY A 162 9.34 -3.15 2.51
C GLY A 162 7.85 -3.33 2.80
N HIS A 163 7.44 -3.13 4.05
CA HIS A 163 6.02 -3.19 4.46
C HIS A 163 5.19 -2.06 3.82
N TRP A 164 5.74 -0.85 3.72
CA TRP A 164 5.08 0.28 3.07
C TRP A 164 4.90 0.08 1.57
N ARG A 165 5.89 -0.52 0.90
CA ARG A 165 5.77 -0.88 -0.52
C ARG A 165 4.71 -1.96 -0.73
N ASN A 166 4.74 -3.02 0.08
CA ASN A 166 3.72 -4.06 0.03
C ASN A 166 2.31 -3.50 0.32
N ALA A 167 2.18 -2.64 1.34
CA ALA A 167 0.91 -1.98 1.66
C ALA A 167 0.44 -1.09 0.50
N ARG A 168 1.34 -0.33 -0.12
CA ARG A 168 1.03 0.48 -1.30
C ARG A 168 0.59 -0.39 -2.47
N ASP A 169 1.28 -1.48 -2.76
CA ASP A 169 0.95 -2.37 -3.87
C ASP A 169 -0.40 -3.04 -3.65
N VAL A 170 -0.70 -3.47 -2.41
CA VAL A 170 -2.01 -4.01 -2.04
C VAL A 170 -3.09 -2.93 -2.18
N LEU A 171 -2.89 -1.73 -1.62
CA LEU A 171 -3.85 -0.63 -1.68
C LEU A 171 -3.99 0.00 -3.07
N SER A 172 -3.05 -0.26 -3.98
CA SER A 172 -3.14 0.21 -5.36
C SER A 172 -4.21 -0.52 -6.17
N GLN A 173 -4.70 -1.68 -5.69
CA GLN A 173 -5.80 -2.38 -6.33
C GLN A 173 -7.13 -1.77 -5.91
N PRO A 174 -8.07 -1.54 -6.84
CA PRO A 174 -9.32 -0.82 -6.55
C PRO A 174 -10.17 -1.58 -5.53
N ASN A 175 -10.22 -2.90 -5.63
CA ASN A 175 -10.97 -3.71 -4.67
C ASN A 175 -10.39 -3.63 -3.26
N ASN A 176 -9.07 -3.63 -3.12
CA ASN A 176 -8.41 -3.55 -1.83
C ASN A 176 -8.53 -2.16 -1.22
N LEU A 177 -8.45 -1.10 -2.04
CA LEU A 177 -8.67 0.27 -1.60
C LEU A 177 -10.10 0.45 -1.07
N LEU A 178 -11.10 -0.10 -1.77
CA LEU A 178 -12.49 -0.10 -1.32
C LEU A 178 -12.66 -0.84 0.01
N ILE A 179 -12.11 -2.06 0.14
CA ILE A 179 -12.16 -2.83 1.39
C ILE A 179 -11.46 -2.07 2.52
N ALA A 180 -10.28 -1.51 2.26
CA ALA A 180 -9.51 -0.75 3.25
C ALA A 180 -10.26 0.51 3.70
N ALA A 181 -10.92 1.23 2.78
CA ALA A 181 -11.71 2.40 3.12
C ALA A 181 -12.94 2.04 3.97
N ILE A 182 -13.66 0.97 3.60
CA ILE A 182 -14.79 0.46 4.40
C ILE A 182 -14.31 0.00 5.78
N ALA A 183 -13.17 -0.71 5.85
CA ALA A 183 -12.57 -1.18 7.09
C ALA A 183 -12.13 -0.02 7.99
N LEU A 184 -11.52 1.02 7.43
CA LEU A 184 -11.11 2.22 8.15
C LEU A 184 -12.33 2.97 8.69
N GLU A 185 -13.40 3.08 7.90
CA GLU A 185 -14.65 3.68 8.36
C GLU A 185 -15.33 2.84 9.45
N ALA A 186 -15.34 1.51 9.31
CA ALA A 186 -15.82 0.60 10.35
C ALA A 186 -15.00 0.73 11.65
N ALA A 187 -13.68 0.85 11.55
CA ALA A 187 -12.81 1.08 12.71
C ALA A 187 -13.08 2.44 13.36
N ALA A 188 -13.28 3.49 12.56
CA ALA A 188 -13.64 4.81 13.06
C ALA A 188 -15.02 4.83 13.73
N LEU A 189 -15.99 4.09 13.18
CA LEU A 189 -17.31 3.88 13.77
C LEU A 189 -17.18 3.16 15.12
N TYR A 190 -16.42 2.06 15.14
CA TYR A 190 -16.17 1.29 16.35
C TYR A 190 -15.52 2.15 17.43
N TYR A 191 -14.48 2.91 17.09
CA TYR A 191 -13.79 3.80 18.03
C TYR A 191 -14.71 4.90 18.60
N ARG A 192 -15.73 5.33 17.87
CA ARG A 192 -16.67 6.35 18.35
C ARG A 192 -17.78 5.78 19.23
N VAL A 193 -18.29 4.60 18.88
CA VAL A 193 -19.46 4.00 19.55
C VAL A 193 -19.04 3.13 20.73
N ALA A 194 -17.84 2.54 20.70
CA ALA A 194 -17.36 1.70 21.79
C ALA A 194 -17.22 2.54 23.08
N PRO A 195 -17.85 2.11 24.19
CA PRO A 195 -17.66 2.76 25.47
C PRO A 195 -16.26 2.43 26.01
N PHE A 196 -15.31 3.33 25.78
CA PHE A 196 -13.98 3.22 26.38
C PHE A 196 -14.05 3.66 27.84
N HIS A 197 -13.47 2.85 28.73
CA HIS A 197 -13.27 3.26 30.10
C HIS A 197 -11.89 3.92 30.21
N HIS A 198 -11.87 5.21 30.55
CA HIS A 198 -10.61 5.93 30.75
C HIS A 198 -10.12 5.66 32.16
N VAL A 199 -9.06 4.86 32.28
CA VAL A 199 -8.36 4.65 33.53
C VAL A 199 -7.19 5.62 33.58
N THR A 200 -7.19 6.50 34.57
CA THR A 200 -6.11 7.46 34.79
C THR A 200 -5.14 6.91 35.82
N LEU A 201 -3.99 6.42 35.35
CA LEU A 201 -2.90 6.00 36.22
C LEU A 201 -2.13 7.26 36.63
N THR A 202 -2.22 7.63 37.90
CA THR A 202 -1.50 8.78 38.45
C THR A 202 -0.29 8.33 39.26
N PHE A 203 0.83 8.98 39.02
CA PHE A 203 2.08 8.79 39.74
C PHE A 203 2.57 10.13 40.29
N PRO A 204 2.86 10.27 41.58
CA PRO A 204 2.57 9.31 42.66
C PRO A 204 1.06 9.10 42.90
N PRO A 205 0.63 7.96 43.47
CA PRO A 205 -0.78 7.63 43.69
C PRO A 205 -1.41 8.56 44.74
N GLN A 206 -2.54 9.20 44.42
CA GLN A 206 -3.18 10.20 45.30
C GLN A 206 -4.24 9.62 46.24
N ASP A 207 -4.96 8.58 45.83
CA ASP A 207 -6.11 8.02 46.57
C ASP A 207 -5.75 6.73 47.33
N ALA A 208 -4.51 6.62 47.81
CA ALA A 208 -4.08 5.41 48.52
C ALA A 208 -4.66 5.35 49.94
N ALA A 209 -5.34 4.25 50.26
CA ALA A 209 -5.84 4.00 51.61
C ALA A 209 -4.69 4.10 52.65
N PRO A 210 -4.92 4.75 53.80
CA PRO A 210 -3.91 4.90 54.83
C PRO A 210 -3.45 3.52 55.33
N GLY A 211 -2.13 3.30 55.32
CA GLY A 211 -1.52 2.02 55.70
C GLY A 211 -1.23 1.07 54.54
N SER A 212 -1.68 1.38 53.31
CA SER A 212 -1.31 0.62 52.11
C SER A 212 0.09 0.99 51.60
N PHE A 213 0.78 0.04 50.96
CA PHE A 213 2.09 0.27 50.31
C PHE A 213 2.07 1.49 49.37
N SER A 214 0.97 1.70 48.65
CA SER A 214 0.78 2.84 47.76
C SER A 214 0.86 4.19 48.50
N SER A 215 0.45 4.25 49.77
CA SER A 215 0.51 5.47 50.59
C SER A 215 1.93 5.79 51.03
N SER A 216 2.71 4.77 51.42
CA SER A 216 4.13 4.90 51.75
C SER A 216 4.94 5.28 50.51
N PHE A 217 4.60 4.67 49.37
CA PHE A 217 5.22 4.95 48.09
C PHE A 217 4.90 6.37 47.61
N GLY A 218 3.64 6.82 47.72
CA GLY A 218 3.26 8.20 47.40
C GLY A 218 3.98 9.23 48.26
N LYS A 219 4.22 8.95 49.56
CA LYS A 219 5.03 9.80 50.45
C LYS A 219 6.51 9.80 50.08
N ALA A 220 7.08 8.65 49.71
CA ALA A 220 8.49 8.55 49.31
C ALA A 220 8.82 9.32 48.01
N PHE A 221 7.84 9.43 47.11
CA PHE A 221 7.97 10.11 45.82
C PHE A 221 7.17 11.41 45.73
N SER A 222 6.82 12.04 46.86
CA SER A 222 6.03 13.28 46.88
C SER A 222 6.74 14.47 46.25
N TRP A 223 8.06 14.40 46.10
CA TRP A 223 8.92 15.41 45.48
C TRP A 223 8.98 15.30 43.94
N MET A 224 8.46 14.22 43.35
CA MET A 224 8.45 14.04 41.89
C MET A 224 7.25 14.76 41.21
N PRO A 225 7.42 15.21 39.95
CA PRO A 225 6.32 15.78 39.18
C PRO A 225 5.21 14.74 38.95
N LYS A 226 3.96 15.21 38.99
CA LYS A 226 2.79 14.36 38.80
C LYS A 226 2.72 13.90 37.34
N LEU A 227 2.88 12.61 37.11
CA LEU A 227 2.64 11.98 35.82
C LEU A 227 1.24 11.37 35.84
N ALA A 228 0.35 11.84 34.97
CA ALA A 228 -0.96 11.24 34.78
C ALA A 228 -1.01 10.60 33.38
N TRP A 229 -1.16 9.29 33.33
CA TRP A 229 -1.34 8.56 32.09
C TRP A 229 -2.76 8.05 31.97
N THR A 230 -3.48 8.54 30.98
CA THR A 230 -4.85 8.10 30.70
C THR A 230 -4.83 6.98 29.67
N VAL A 231 -5.24 5.78 30.09
CA VAL A 231 -5.34 4.60 29.21
C VAL A 231 -6.81 4.31 28.97
N ALA A 232 -7.22 4.28 27.70
CA ALA A 232 -8.56 3.88 27.29
C ALA A 232 -8.62 2.35 27.19
N ILE A 233 -9.32 1.71 28.12
CA ILE A 233 -9.49 0.25 28.14
C ILE A 233 -10.88 -0.09 27.59
N PRO A 234 -10.99 -0.92 26.54
CA PRO A 234 -12.27 -1.31 26.00
C PRO A 234 -13.00 -2.26 26.96
N ARG A 235 -14.26 -1.97 27.28
CA ARG A 235 -15.10 -2.81 28.17
C ARG A 235 -15.60 -4.06 27.45
N TYR A 236 -15.19 -5.28 27.83
CA TYR A 236 -15.61 -6.55 27.21
C TYR A 236 -17.12 -6.71 26.90
N SER A 237 -18.00 -5.97 27.57
CA SER A 237 -19.43 -5.87 27.26
C SER A 237 -19.77 -5.44 25.83
N HIS A 238 -18.85 -4.79 25.09
CA HIS A 238 -19.09 -4.42 23.68
C HIS A 238 -19.20 -5.63 22.73
N PHE A 239 -18.59 -6.77 23.07
CA PHE A 239 -18.69 -7.98 22.27
C PHE A 239 -20.06 -8.67 22.38
N SER A 240 -20.88 -8.31 23.38
CA SER A 240 -22.23 -8.83 23.51
C SER A 240 -23.11 -8.34 22.36
N HIS A 241 -23.92 -9.24 21.77
CA HIS A 241 -24.87 -8.94 20.69
C HIS A 241 -25.87 -7.81 21.02
N ARG A 242 -26.07 -7.50 22.31
CA ARG A 242 -26.95 -6.43 22.77
C ARG A 242 -26.29 -5.06 22.85
N SER A 243 -25.00 -4.95 22.53
CA SER A 243 -24.29 -3.67 22.60
C SER A 243 -24.78 -2.70 21.52
N ASP A 244 -24.72 -1.40 21.85
CA ASP A 244 -25.05 -0.34 20.90
C ASP A 244 -24.09 -0.31 19.71
N VAL A 245 -22.90 -0.91 19.85
CA VAL A 245 -21.91 -1.08 18.77
C VAL A 245 -22.50 -1.92 17.62
N TRP A 246 -23.17 -3.03 17.91
CA TRP A 246 -23.75 -3.88 16.86
C TRP A 246 -24.95 -3.24 16.18
N ARG A 247 -25.76 -2.50 16.93
CA ARG A 247 -26.84 -1.69 16.35
C ARG A 247 -26.27 -0.62 15.43
N ALA A 248 -25.25 0.10 15.88
CA ALA A 248 -24.55 1.09 15.08
C ALA A 248 -23.95 0.50 13.79
N PHE A 249 -23.28 -0.65 13.92
CA PHE A 249 -22.63 -1.33 12.81
C PHE A 249 -23.63 -1.87 11.78
N THR A 250 -24.70 -2.52 12.23
CA THR A 250 -25.75 -3.05 11.34
C THR A 250 -26.47 -1.94 10.59
N TRP A 251 -26.78 -0.82 11.26
CA TRP A 251 -27.37 0.35 10.62
C TRP A 251 -26.43 1.02 9.62
N TRP A 252 -25.15 1.20 9.97
CA TRP A 252 -24.14 1.73 9.05
C TRP A 252 -23.98 0.83 7.81
N LEU A 253 -23.89 -0.48 8.01
CA LEU A 253 -23.76 -1.46 6.94
C LEU A 253 -25.01 -1.43 6.04
N GLY A 254 -26.21 -1.46 6.63
CA GLY A 254 -27.48 -1.45 5.92
C GLY A 254 -27.79 -0.15 5.19
N GLY A 255 -27.36 1.00 5.73
CA GLY A 255 -27.63 2.31 5.14
C GLY A 255 -26.59 2.78 4.12
N THR A 256 -25.31 2.48 4.35
CA THR A 256 -24.20 3.09 3.58
C THR A 256 -23.39 2.09 2.74
N VAL A 257 -23.42 0.80 3.06
CA VAL A 257 -22.61 -0.22 2.37
C VAL A 257 -23.48 -1.13 1.51
N ALA A 258 -24.56 -1.69 2.06
CA ALA A 258 -25.41 -2.64 1.37
C ALA A 258 -26.09 -2.05 0.12
N PRO A 259 -26.70 -0.83 0.14
CA PRO A 259 -27.37 -0.30 -1.04
C PRO A 259 -26.40 -0.03 -2.20
N PRO A 260 -25.24 0.61 -1.99
CA PRO A 260 -24.23 0.74 -3.05
C PRO A 260 -23.71 -0.60 -3.56
N LEU A 261 -23.55 -1.61 -2.69
CA LEU A 261 -23.17 -2.96 -3.13
C LEU A 261 -24.23 -3.56 -4.07
N MET A 262 -25.50 -3.52 -3.68
CA MET A 262 -26.59 -4.04 -4.51
C MET A 262 -26.72 -3.27 -5.82
N LEU A 263 -26.54 -1.94 -5.82
CA LEU A 263 -26.58 -1.14 -7.05
C LEU A 263 -25.36 -1.40 -7.94
N SER A 264 -24.18 -1.64 -7.36
CA SER A 264 -22.96 -1.93 -8.11
C SER A 264 -22.94 -3.31 -8.79
N THR A 265 -23.76 -4.26 -8.31
CA THR A 265 -23.94 -5.54 -9.01
C THR A 265 -24.92 -5.43 -10.16
N LEU A 266 -25.88 -4.50 -10.09
CA LEU A 266 -26.84 -4.21 -11.14
C LEU A 266 -26.24 -3.34 -12.26
N VAL A 267 -25.45 -2.33 -11.89
CA VAL A 267 -24.81 -1.40 -12.81
C VAL A 267 -23.29 -1.57 -12.70
N SER A 268 -22.69 -2.13 -13.76
CA SER A 268 -21.25 -2.27 -13.91
C SER A 268 -20.80 -1.64 -15.22
N PHE A 269 -19.82 -0.75 -15.15
CA PHE A 269 -19.16 -0.20 -16.34
C PHE A 269 -17.97 -1.06 -16.78
N VAL A 270 -17.63 -2.10 -16.00
CA VAL A 270 -16.68 -3.13 -16.42
C VAL A 270 -17.41 -4.16 -17.27
N PRO A 271 -16.93 -4.48 -18.48
CA PRO A 271 -17.44 -5.61 -19.24
C PRO A 271 -17.26 -6.88 -18.40
N GLN A 272 -18.38 -7.49 -18.01
CA GLN A 272 -18.36 -8.75 -17.25
C GLN A 272 -17.90 -9.85 -18.20
N LYS A 273 -16.61 -10.20 -18.11
CA LYS A 273 -16.04 -11.23 -18.97
C LYS A 273 -16.45 -12.60 -18.45
N GLY A 274 -17.08 -13.41 -19.30
CA GLY A 274 -17.39 -14.81 -18.97
C GLY A 274 -16.10 -15.59 -18.77
N VAL A 275 -15.96 -16.27 -17.63
CA VAL A 275 -14.80 -17.11 -17.35
C VAL A 275 -15.08 -18.50 -17.91
N SER A 276 -14.42 -18.87 -19.01
CA SER A 276 -14.48 -20.25 -19.48
C SER A 276 -13.52 -21.11 -18.64
N PRO A 277 -13.94 -22.30 -18.16
CA PRO A 277 -13.10 -23.15 -17.31
C PRO A 277 -11.84 -23.69 -18.03
N ARG A 278 -11.76 -23.61 -19.37
CA ARG A 278 -10.63 -24.11 -20.17
C ARG A 278 -9.81 -23.05 -20.91
N ARG A 279 -10.37 -21.89 -21.24
CA ARG A 279 -9.69 -20.85 -22.05
C ARG A 279 -9.47 -19.53 -21.30
N GLY A 280 -9.81 -19.47 -20.01
CA GLY A 280 -9.72 -18.25 -19.23
C GLY A 280 -10.79 -17.24 -19.64
N VAL A 281 -10.49 -15.97 -19.40
CA VAL A 281 -11.41 -14.84 -19.50
C VAL A 281 -11.76 -14.55 -20.96
N THR A 282 -12.94 -14.99 -21.42
CA THR A 282 -13.43 -14.75 -22.77
C THR A 282 -14.38 -13.55 -22.80
N THR A 283 -14.13 -12.59 -23.68
CA THR A 283 -14.88 -11.32 -23.78
C THR A 283 -16.21 -11.42 -24.52
N ARG A 284 -16.58 -12.58 -25.07
CA ARG A 284 -17.87 -12.78 -25.73
C ARG A 284 -18.86 -13.43 -24.78
N TYR A 285 -20.05 -12.84 -24.68
CA TYR A 285 -21.22 -13.46 -24.07
C TYR A 285 -21.44 -14.83 -24.72
N GLN A 286 -21.14 -15.89 -23.97
CA GLN A 286 -21.51 -17.24 -24.33
C GLN A 286 -22.53 -17.70 -23.29
N THR A 287 -23.70 -18.14 -23.73
CA THR A 287 -24.75 -18.70 -22.87
C THR A 287 -24.24 -19.86 -22.00
N ALA A 288 -23.21 -20.57 -22.47
CA ALA A 288 -22.55 -21.65 -21.73
C ALA A 288 -21.64 -21.17 -20.57
N ASN A 289 -21.24 -19.89 -20.56
CA ASN A 289 -20.40 -19.29 -19.50
C ASN A 289 -21.04 -17.96 -19.07
N SER A 290 -22.10 -18.03 -18.28
CA SER A 290 -22.76 -16.82 -17.76
C SER A 290 -21.75 -15.99 -16.92
N PRO A 291 -21.69 -14.67 -17.14
CA PRO A 291 -20.86 -13.81 -16.32
C PRO A 291 -21.32 -13.90 -14.86
N LYS A 292 -20.38 -14.12 -13.94
CA LYS A 292 -20.69 -14.00 -12.51
C LYS A 292 -20.91 -12.51 -12.20
N PRO A 293 -21.97 -12.15 -11.44
CA PRO A 293 -22.15 -10.78 -11.02
C PRO A 293 -20.96 -10.38 -10.15
N THR A 294 -20.12 -9.49 -10.67
CA THR A 294 -18.99 -8.91 -9.95
C THR A 294 -19.33 -7.49 -9.53
N VAL A 295 -19.04 -7.16 -8.28
CA VAL A 295 -19.13 -5.78 -7.77
C VAL A 295 -18.12 -4.93 -8.52
N ASP A 296 -18.59 -3.87 -9.19
CA ASP A 296 -17.71 -2.87 -9.79
C ASP A 296 -17.38 -1.81 -8.73
N ALA A 297 -16.09 -1.72 -8.37
CA ALA A 297 -15.61 -0.84 -7.31
C ALA A 297 -15.88 0.64 -7.61
N LEU A 298 -15.88 1.04 -8.88
CA LEU A 298 -16.16 2.42 -9.29
C LEU A 298 -17.64 2.76 -9.09
N THR A 299 -18.55 1.89 -9.54
CA THR A 299 -19.99 2.14 -9.37
C THR A 299 -20.38 2.11 -7.90
N PHE A 300 -19.82 1.19 -7.12
CA PHE A 300 -19.96 1.20 -5.66
C PHE A 300 -19.55 2.56 -5.06
N ALA A 301 -18.37 3.06 -5.42
CA ALA A 301 -17.86 4.33 -4.91
C ALA A 301 -18.78 5.51 -5.26
N MET A 302 -19.26 5.56 -6.50
CA MET A 302 -20.18 6.59 -6.99
C MET A 302 -21.52 6.56 -6.26
N PHE A 303 -22.14 5.39 -6.13
CA PHE A 303 -23.41 5.25 -5.41
C PHE A 303 -23.26 5.59 -3.92
N ARG A 304 -22.16 5.16 -3.30
CA ARG A 304 -21.85 5.50 -1.90
C ARG A 304 -21.70 7.02 -1.74
N PHE A 305 -20.95 7.67 -2.62
CA PHE A 305 -20.79 9.12 -2.60
C PHE A 305 -22.14 9.84 -2.78
N ALA A 306 -22.97 9.40 -3.73
CA ALA A 306 -24.29 9.98 -3.95
C ALA A 306 -25.22 9.88 -2.72
N ILE A 307 -25.21 8.74 -2.02
CA ILE A 307 -25.98 8.57 -0.77
C ILE A 307 -25.46 9.50 0.34
N LEU A 308 -24.15 9.64 0.48
CA LEU A 308 -23.58 10.53 1.50
C LEU A 308 -23.82 12.01 1.17
N LEU A 309 -23.87 12.34 -0.12
CA LEU A 309 -24.14 13.69 -0.59
C LEU A 309 -25.62 14.05 -0.41
N SER A 310 -26.55 13.12 -0.67
CA SER A 310 -27.99 13.37 -0.46
C SER A 310 -28.33 13.66 1.01
N VAL A 311 -27.58 13.06 1.95
CA VAL A 311 -27.68 13.34 3.39
C VAL A 311 -27.19 14.75 3.72
N LEU A 312 -26.16 15.24 3.03
CA LEU A 312 -25.60 16.57 3.25
C LEU A 312 -26.55 17.68 2.77
N TYR A 313 -27.33 17.43 1.73
CA TYR A 313 -28.29 18.36 1.15
C TYR A 313 -29.71 18.23 1.72
N ASP A 314 -29.89 17.49 2.82
CA ASP A 314 -31.19 17.22 3.46
C ASP A 314 -32.25 16.65 2.51
N ALA A 315 -31.81 16.09 1.38
CA ALA A 315 -32.65 15.46 0.36
C ALA A 315 -32.94 13.99 0.72
N ALA A 316 -32.32 13.47 1.80
CA ALA A 316 -32.54 12.13 2.30
C ALA A 316 -33.72 12.11 3.29
N PRO A 317 -34.47 10.99 3.38
CA PRO A 317 -35.56 10.86 4.35
C PRO A 317 -35.04 11.09 5.78
N PHE A 318 -35.82 11.77 6.63
CA PHE A 318 -35.46 12.23 7.99
C PHE A 318 -34.83 11.15 8.92
N LYS A 319 -35.12 9.87 8.65
CA LYS A 319 -34.55 8.71 9.38
C LYS A 319 -33.08 8.45 9.03
N LEU A 320 -32.65 8.83 7.83
CA LEU A 320 -31.32 8.59 7.28
C LEU A 320 -30.35 9.70 7.71
N THR A 321 -30.80 10.96 7.78
CA THR A 321 -30.03 12.09 8.32
C THR A 321 -29.73 11.94 9.81
N SER A 322 -30.73 11.52 10.59
CA SER A 322 -30.58 11.21 12.03
C SER A 322 -29.62 10.03 12.26
N ALA A 323 -29.63 9.04 11.37
CA ALA A 323 -28.71 7.91 11.45
C ALA A 323 -27.27 8.35 11.16
N LEU A 324 -27.01 9.12 10.11
CA LEU A 324 -25.65 9.54 9.77
C LEU A 324 -25.05 10.56 10.74
N SER A 325 -25.87 11.40 11.37
CA SER A 325 -25.40 12.36 12.38
C SER A 325 -24.93 11.67 13.66
N LEU A 326 -25.56 10.56 14.06
CA LEU A 326 -25.10 9.69 15.16
C LEU A 326 -23.70 9.09 14.91
N TYR A 327 -23.29 8.97 13.65
CA TYR A 327 -22.04 8.31 13.27
C TYR A 327 -20.87 9.28 13.04
N GLY A 328 -21.10 10.59 13.13
CA GLY A 328 -20.05 11.61 13.11
C GLY A 328 -20.28 12.71 12.09
N ASN A 329 -19.19 13.40 11.73
CA ASN A 329 -19.29 14.54 10.82
C ASN A 329 -19.56 14.05 9.40
N ALA A 330 -20.82 14.19 8.95
CA ALA A 330 -21.27 13.77 7.62
C ALA A 330 -20.44 14.41 6.49
N THR A 331 -19.95 15.64 6.69
CA THR A 331 -19.12 16.35 5.70
C THR A 331 -17.79 15.62 5.46
N LEU A 332 -17.13 15.16 6.51
CA LEU A 332 -15.84 14.47 6.41
C LEU A 332 -15.99 13.09 5.74
N ARG A 333 -17.13 12.43 5.94
CA ARG A 333 -17.45 11.16 5.28
C ARG A 333 -17.77 11.36 3.79
N ALA A 334 -18.55 12.38 3.45
CA ALA A 334 -18.81 12.74 2.06
C ALA A 334 -17.50 13.10 1.34
N LEU A 335 -16.60 13.84 1.99
CA LEU A 335 -15.27 14.16 1.47
C LEU A 335 -14.42 12.90 1.29
N GLY A 336 -14.40 11.99 2.27
CA GLY A 336 -13.70 10.70 2.17
C GLY A 336 -14.22 9.82 1.03
N ALA A 337 -15.53 9.77 0.83
CA ALA A 337 -16.13 9.06 -0.30
C ALA A 337 -15.84 9.72 -1.65
N GLY A 338 -15.83 11.06 -1.70
CA GLY A 338 -15.42 11.82 -2.89
C GLY A 338 -13.95 11.58 -3.25
N LEU A 339 -13.05 11.55 -2.26
CA LEU A 339 -11.65 11.18 -2.44
C LEU A 339 -11.53 9.75 -3.01
N LEU A 340 -12.31 8.79 -2.49
CA LEU A 340 -12.31 7.42 -2.98
C LEU A 340 -12.73 7.35 -4.44
N VAL A 341 -13.80 8.05 -4.82
CA VAL A 341 -14.22 8.17 -6.23
C VAL A 341 -13.10 8.74 -7.09
N ALA A 342 -12.46 9.83 -6.65
CA ALA A 342 -11.37 10.46 -7.40
C ALA A 342 -10.17 9.50 -7.59
N LEU A 343 -9.80 8.74 -6.56
CA LEU A 343 -8.72 7.75 -6.64
C LEU A 343 -9.06 6.60 -7.60
N MET A 344 -10.30 6.09 -7.55
CA MET A 344 -10.77 5.06 -8.48
C MET A 344 -10.79 5.56 -9.93
N PHE A 345 -11.19 6.82 -10.13
CA PHE A 345 -11.21 7.44 -11.45
C PHE A 345 -9.80 7.69 -11.99
N ALA A 346 -8.89 8.20 -11.15
CA ALA A 346 -7.49 8.38 -11.50
C ALA A 346 -6.83 7.06 -11.92
N GLN A 347 -7.08 5.98 -11.18
CA GLN A 347 -6.59 4.65 -11.53
C GLN A 347 -7.14 4.18 -12.90
N ARG A 348 -8.42 4.41 -13.16
CA ARG A 348 -9.05 4.05 -14.45
C ARG A 348 -8.47 4.80 -15.62
N ILE A 349 -8.20 6.09 -15.47
CA ILE A 349 -7.57 6.90 -16.52
C ILE A 349 -6.15 6.40 -16.78
N THR A 350 -5.37 6.08 -15.74
CA THR A 350 -4.01 5.57 -15.93
C THR A 350 -3.92 4.16 -16.51
N ALA A 351 -5.00 3.39 -16.47
CA ALA A 351 -5.07 2.02 -16.97
C ALA A 351 -5.66 1.93 -18.40
N ALA A 352 -6.25 3.02 -18.92
CA ALA A 352 -6.72 3.17 -20.28
C ALA A 352 -5.59 3.71 -21.17
#